data_AF-A0A8T0ECU7-F1
#
_entry.id   AF-A0A8T0ECU7-F1
#
_cell.length_a   1.000
_cell.length_b   1.000
_cell.length_c   1.000
_cell.angle_alpha   90.00
_cell.angle_beta   90.00
_cell.angle_gamma   90.00
#
_symmetry.space_group_name_H-M   'P 1'
#
loop_
_entity.id
_entity.type
_entity.pdbx_description
1 polymer ?
#
loop_
_entity_poly.entity_id
_entity_poly.type
_entity_poly.pdbx_seq_one_letter_code
_entity_poly.pdbx_strand_id
1 'polypeptide(L)'
;MDPFGFFKSPLPKTFLGGSAPKPTSAKTENYFVFVEQPLYLSVPRMTRFHVVRRSDGQLLDTVYVSKAFFVFHHINAYEEDNHLVVDMCVYEQGQVVKTLYVKALEELFHNPKKIAEPFVSKAKRYVIPLSVAGEKKVDENLVTLSNSEATAYKQPDGSIYCNPEILTASDPWAPELPRINYDYNGKKYKYFYAMARKATLEMTHRCFDCISFIPRR
;
A
#
# COMPACT_ATOMS: atom_id res chain seq x y z
N MET A 1 11.04 26.95 -5.86
CA MET A 1 11.80 25.69 -5.75
C MET A 1 10.86 24.57 -6.15
N ASP A 2 11.17 23.82 -7.21
CA ASP A 2 10.40 22.69 -7.68
C ASP A 2 10.54 21.51 -6.68
N PRO A 3 9.50 21.14 -5.90
CA PRO A 3 9.58 20.03 -4.97
C PRO A 3 9.63 18.65 -5.68
N PHE A 4 9.48 18.61 -7.01
CA PHE A 4 9.43 17.39 -7.83
C PHE A 4 10.80 16.94 -8.37
N GLY A 5 11.89 17.61 -7.99
CA GLY A 5 13.25 17.29 -8.46
C GLY A 5 13.78 15.92 -8.03
N PHE A 6 13.17 15.26 -7.05
CA PHE A 6 13.68 14.00 -6.47
C PHE A 6 13.60 12.79 -7.40
N PHE A 7 12.73 12.81 -8.42
CA PHE A 7 12.53 11.68 -9.35
C PHE A 7 12.97 11.96 -10.79
N LYS A 8 13.53 13.14 -11.09
CA LYS A 8 14.03 13.49 -12.43
C LYS A 8 15.43 12.94 -12.72
N SER A 9 16.11 12.36 -11.72
CA SER A 9 17.44 11.76 -11.83
C SER A 9 17.38 10.26 -11.55
N PRO A 10 18.10 9.40 -12.30
CA PRO A 10 18.23 7.98 -11.98
C PRO A 10 18.71 7.80 -10.54
N LEU A 11 18.10 6.87 -9.80
CA LEU A 11 18.54 6.54 -8.45
C LEU A 11 20.01 6.05 -8.48
N PRO A 12 20.87 6.48 -7.54
CA PRO A 12 22.26 6.03 -7.49
C PRO A 12 22.36 4.52 -7.29
N LYS A 13 23.29 3.87 -8.01
CA LYS A 13 23.45 2.41 -8.13
C LYS A 13 23.86 1.66 -6.85
N THR A 14 23.92 2.31 -5.69
CA THR A 14 24.37 1.69 -4.44
C THR A 14 23.19 1.38 -3.50
N PHE A 15 22.48 0.30 -3.81
CA PHE A 15 21.58 -0.40 -2.88
C PHE A 15 21.80 -1.92 -2.98
N LEU A 16 23.06 -2.35 -2.89
CA LEU A 16 23.42 -3.77 -2.89
C LEU A 16 24.58 -3.99 -1.92
N GLY A 17 24.27 -4.47 -0.72
CA GLY A 17 25.28 -4.97 0.23
C GLY A 17 25.07 -4.50 1.66
N GLY A 18 24.62 -5.41 2.51
CA GLY A 18 24.40 -5.21 3.95
C GLY A 18 22.98 -5.60 4.36
N SER A 19 22.80 -6.14 5.58
CA SER A 19 21.49 -6.37 6.19
C SER A 19 20.75 -5.04 6.31
N ALA A 20 20.07 -4.66 5.23
CA ALA A 20 19.56 -3.30 5.05
C ALA A 20 18.35 -3.06 5.95
N PRO A 21 18.19 -1.84 6.49
CA PRO A 21 16.93 -1.42 7.10
C PRO A 21 15.79 -1.66 6.11
N LYS A 22 14.65 -2.14 6.63
CA LYS A 22 13.44 -2.49 5.87
C LYS A 22 13.10 -1.33 4.90
N PRO A 23 13.04 -1.54 3.58
CA PRO A 23 12.49 -0.53 2.70
C PRO A 23 11.00 -0.38 3.03
N THR A 24 10.59 0.83 3.37
CA THR A 24 9.18 1.21 3.46
C THR A 24 8.52 1.21 2.08
N SER A 25 9.29 1.09 1.00
CA SER A 25 8.83 0.97 -0.39
C SER A 25 8.73 -0.49 -0.85
N ALA A 26 7.77 -0.75 -1.75
CA ALA A 26 7.59 -2.06 -2.36
C ALA A 26 8.68 -2.34 -3.40
N LYS A 27 9.13 -3.60 -3.47
CA LYS A 27 10.10 -4.09 -4.44
C LYS A 27 9.63 -5.42 -5.01
N THR A 28 9.60 -5.54 -6.34
CA THR A 28 9.37 -6.79 -7.09
C THR A 28 10.67 -7.25 -7.75
N GLU A 29 10.61 -8.28 -8.59
CA GLU A 29 11.76 -8.74 -9.39
C GLU A 29 12.33 -7.62 -10.28
N ASN A 30 11.47 -6.87 -10.98
CA ASN A 30 11.86 -5.90 -11.99
C ASN A 30 11.52 -4.45 -11.64
N TYR A 31 10.76 -4.18 -10.58
CA TYR A 31 10.28 -2.83 -10.27
C TYR A 31 10.45 -2.44 -8.79
N PHE A 32 10.68 -1.15 -8.57
CA PHE A 32 10.39 -0.48 -7.30
C PHE A 32 9.06 0.24 -7.41
N VAL A 33 8.25 0.18 -6.36
CA VAL A 33 7.00 0.94 -6.26
C VAL A 33 7.09 1.89 -5.08
N PHE A 34 7.06 3.18 -5.38
CA PHE A 34 6.98 4.24 -4.38
C PHE A 34 5.55 4.77 -4.31
N VAL A 35 5.01 4.90 -3.10
CA VAL A 35 3.67 5.42 -2.86
C VAL A 35 3.77 6.84 -2.33
N GLU A 36 3.37 7.81 -3.14
CA GLU A 36 3.27 9.20 -2.75
C GLU A 36 1.89 9.47 -2.16
N GLN A 37 1.85 9.63 -0.84
CA GLN A 37 0.63 9.83 -0.06
C GLN A 37 0.44 11.33 0.31
N PRO A 38 -0.81 11.81 0.43
CA PRO A 38 -1.09 13.20 0.76
C PRO A 38 -0.83 13.50 2.25
N LEU A 39 0.42 13.85 2.60
CA LEU A 39 0.80 14.32 3.94
C LEU A 39 1.06 15.85 4.00
N TYR A 40 0.47 16.61 3.09
CA TYR A 40 0.68 18.05 3.00
C TYR A 40 -0.36 18.83 3.82
N LEU A 41 0.08 19.92 4.46
CA LEU A 41 -0.83 20.98 4.90
C LEU A 41 -1.58 21.51 3.66
N SER A 42 -2.91 21.34 3.68
CA SER A 42 -3.92 22.07 2.92
C SER A 42 -4.11 21.86 1.40
N VAL A 43 -3.81 20.69 0.81
CA VAL A 43 -4.40 20.36 -0.52
C VAL A 43 -4.87 18.90 -0.56
N PRO A 44 -6.15 18.60 -0.81
CA PRO A 44 -6.60 17.23 -1.07
C PRO A 44 -5.98 16.77 -2.39
N ARG A 45 -5.05 15.81 -2.31
CA ARG A 45 -4.44 15.16 -3.47
C ARG A 45 -4.74 13.66 -3.41
N MET A 46 -4.94 13.05 -4.57
CA MET A 46 -4.98 11.60 -4.73
C MET A 46 -3.63 10.99 -4.33
N THR A 47 -3.65 9.71 -3.96
CA THR A 47 -2.41 8.94 -3.79
C THR A 47 -1.88 8.56 -5.15
N ARG A 48 -0.56 8.70 -5.36
CA ARG A 48 0.11 8.34 -6.62
C ARG A 48 1.06 7.16 -6.40
N PHE A 49 1.06 6.21 -7.33
CA PHE A 49 2.04 5.13 -7.38
C PHE A 49 3.08 5.45 -8.46
N HIS A 50 4.34 5.53 -8.04
CA HIS A 50 5.48 5.70 -8.94
C HIS A 50 6.13 4.33 -9.16
N VAL A 51 6.10 3.87 -10.39
CA VAL A 51 6.65 2.56 -10.77
C VAL A 51 7.97 2.79 -11.51
N VAL A 52 9.07 2.33 -10.91
CA VAL A 52 10.42 2.54 -11.42
C VAL A 52 11.04 1.20 -11.79
N ARG A 53 11.48 1.07 -13.05
CA ARG A 53 12.17 -0.14 -13.53
C ARG A 53 13.53 -0.27 -12.85
N ARG A 54 13.84 -1.46 -12.33
CA ARG A 54 15.06 -1.72 -11.55
C ARG A 54 16.32 -1.82 -12.38
N SER A 55 16.20 -2.25 -13.64
CA SER A 55 17.36 -2.48 -14.51
C SER A 55 18.10 -1.19 -14.87
N ASP A 56 17.37 -0.09 -15.05
CA ASP A 56 17.89 1.19 -15.53
C ASP A 56 17.48 2.39 -14.66
N GLY A 57 16.60 2.20 -13.67
CA GLY A 57 16.09 3.27 -12.82
C GLY A 57 15.06 4.16 -13.51
N GLN A 58 14.54 3.76 -14.68
CA GLN A 58 13.58 4.55 -15.44
C GLN A 58 12.20 4.53 -14.78
N LEU A 59 11.63 5.70 -14.51
CA LEU A 59 10.23 5.85 -14.13
C LEU A 59 9.33 5.52 -15.33
N LEU A 60 8.28 4.72 -15.14
CA LEU A 60 7.28 4.50 -16.18
C LEU A 60 6.48 5.79 -16.44
N ASP A 61 6.20 6.08 -17.71
CA ASP A 61 5.45 7.28 -18.12
C ASP A 61 3.98 7.26 -17.67
N THR A 62 3.43 6.06 -17.42
CA THR A 62 2.06 5.89 -16.95
C THR A 62 1.88 6.47 -15.54
N VAL A 63 0.87 7.32 -15.39
CA VAL A 63 0.51 7.91 -14.10
C VAL A 63 -0.55 7.05 -13.43
N TYR A 64 -0.20 6.40 -12.32
CA TYR A 64 -1.13 5.59 -11.54
C TYR A 64 -1.60 6.34 -10.31
N VAL A 65 -2.91 6.44 -10.10
CA VAL A 65 -3.53 7.17 -8.99
C VAL A 65 -4.57 6.32 -8.27
N SER A 66 -4.93 6.71 -7.05
CA SER A 66 -6.05 6.14 -6.31
C SER A 66 -6.66 7.18 -5.38
N LYS A 67 -7.79 6.83 -4.76
CA LYS A 67 -8.35 7.54 -3.62
C LYS A 67 -7.23 7.87 -2.62
N ALA A 68 -7.27 9.07 -2.05
CA ALA A 68 -6.35 9.47 -0.99
C ALA A 68 -6.37 8.45 0.17
N PHE A 69 -5.18 8.05 0.61
CA PHE A 69 -4.98 7.19 1.77
C PHE A 69 -3.61 7.43 2.40
N PHE A 70 -3.38 6.89 3.60
CA PHE A 70 -2.09 6.91 4.29
C PHE A 70 -1.57 5.49 4.50
N VAL A 71 -0.26 5.29 4.38
CA VAL A 71 0.41 3.98 4.56
C VAL A 71 1.73 4.16 5.32
N PHE A 72 1.92 3.34 6.35
CA PHE A 72 3.24 3.16 6.97
C PHE A 72 4.00 1.99 6.35
N HIS A 73 3.34 0.83 6.24
CA HIS A 73 4.00 -0.42 5.87
C HIS A 73 3.39 -1.09 4.64
N HIS A 74 4.24 -1.35 3.66
CA HIS A 74 3.98 -2.36 2.65
C HIS A 74 4.09 -3.76 3.27
N ILE A 75 3.22 -4.67 2.80
CA ILE A 75 3.22 -6.09 3.17
C ILE A 75 4.19 -6.83 2.25
N ASN A 76 3.92 -6.82 0.94
CA ASN A 76 4.76 -7.36 -0.12
C ASN A 76 4.35 -6.72 -1.46
N ALA A 77 5.16 -6.92 -2.50
CA ALA A 77 4.75 -6.68 -3.87
C ALA A 77 5.32 -7.76 -4.78
N TYR A 78 4.65 -8.04 -5.89
CA TYR A 78 5.13 -9.02 -6.88
C TYR A 78 4.56 -8.76 -8.27
N GLU A 79 5.09 -9.45 -9.27
CA GLU A 79 4.65 -9.39 -10.66
C GLU A 79 3.82 -10.62 -11.01
N GLU A 80 2.69 -10.44 -11.69
CA GLU A 80 1.84 -11.52 -12.20
C GLU A 80 1.10 -11.07 -13.46
N ASP A 81 1.19 -11.86 -14.54
CA ASP A 81 0.51 -11.64 -15.82
C ASP A 81 0.50 -10.17 -16.28
N ASN A 82 1.68 -9.53 -16.26
CA ASN A 82 1.86 -8.13 -16.67
C ASN A 82 1.15 -7.09 -15.79
N HIS A 83 0.96 -7.43 -14.51
CA HIS A 83 0.50 -6.54 -13.46
C HIS A 83 1.51 -6.53 -12.30
N LEU A 84 1.56 -5.42 -11.57
CA LEU A 84 2.17 -5.36 -10.24
C LEU A 84 1.08 -5.51 -9.20
N VAL A 85 1.22 -6.51 -8.35
CA VAL A 85 0.39 -6.70 -7.17
C VAL A 85 1.10 -6.07 -5.97
N VAL A 86 0.45 -5.13 -5.30
CA VAL A 86 1.03 -4.33 -4.21
C VAL A 86 0.12 -4.39 -2.98
N ASP A 87 0.60 -5.03 -1.93
CA ASP A 87 -0.16 -5.24 -0.69
C ASP A 87 0.35 -4.32 0.41
N MET A 88 -0.57 -3.64 1.11
CA MET A 88 -0.24 -2.61 2.10
C MET A 88 -1.20 -2.59 3.29
N CYS A 89 -0.72 -2.15 4.44
CA CYS A 89 -1.55 -1.76 5.58
C CYS A 89 -1.96 -0.29 5.43
N VAL A 90 -3.19 -0.05 4.98
CA VAL A 90 -3.69 1.26 4.56
C VAL A 90 -4.64 1.86 5.60
N TYR A 91 -4.45 3.15 5.89
CA TYR A 91 -5.37 3.99 6.67
C TYR A 91 -6.14 4.90 5.71
N GLU A 92 -7.44 5.07 5.93
CA GLU A 92 -8.26 5.96 5.09
C GLU A 92 -7.85 7.44 5.21
N GLN A 93 -7.18 7.83 6.31
CA GLN A 93 -6.81 9.21 6.59
C GLN A 93 -5.42 9.31 7.22
N GLY A 94 -4.68 10.37 6.88
CA GLY A 94 -3.36 10.66 7.47
C GLY A 94 -3.38 11.11 8.94
N GLN A 95 -4.57 11.33 9.54
CA GLN A 95 -4.68 11.69 10.95
C GLN A 95 -4.19 10.59 11.91
N VAL A 96 -3.98 9.36 11.42
CA VAL A 96 -3.33 8.27 12.16
C VAL A 96 -2.00 8.70 12.79
N VAL A 97 -1.24 9.59 12.14
CA VAL A 97 0.04 10.08 12.71
C VAL A 97 -0.20 10.79 14.04
N LYS A 98 -1.28 11.56 14.17
CA LYS A 98 -1.64 12.26 15.41
C LYS A 98 -2.13 11.31 16.50
N THR A 99 -2.71 10.17 16.14
CA THR A 99 -3.12 9.17 17.13
C THR A 99 -1.94 8.43 17.75
N LEU A 100 -0.73 8.56 17.16
CA LEU A 100 0.52 8.03 17.70
C LEU A 100 1.25 9.02 18.64
N TYR A 101 0.71 10.22 18.87
CA TYR A 101 1.30 11.16 19.83
C TYR A 101 1.15 10.62 21.25
N VAL A 102 2.14 10.85 22.12
CA VAL A 102 2.14 10.32 23.50
C VAL A 102 0.83 10.63 24.24
N LYS A 103 0.34 11.87 24.18
CA LYS A 103 -0.94 12.25 24.79
C LYS A 103 -2.15 11.49 24.22
N ALA A 104 -2.16 11.26 22.91
CA ALA A 104 -3.24 10.51 22.26
C ALA A 104 -3.16 9.02 22.62
N LEU A 105 -1.96 8.45 22.75
CA LEU A 105 -1.75 7.09 23.23
C LEU A 105 -2.16 6.93 24.69
N GLU A 106 -1.76 7.86 25.56
CA GLU A 106 -2.23 7.92 26.95
C GLU A 106 -3.76 7.95 27.00
N GLU A 107 -4.41 8.82 26.23
CA GLU A 107 -5.87 8.87 26.16
C GLU A 107 -6.48 7.57 25.59
N LEU A 108 -5.84 6.92 24.63
CA LEU A 108 -6.25 5.60 24.12
C LEU A 108 -6.22 4.55 25.23
N PHE A 109 -5.21 4.56 26.10
CA PHE A 109 -5.10 3.62 27.21
C PHE A 109 -6.17 3.85 28.30
N HIS A 110 -6.59 5.10 28.51
CA HIS A 110 -7.63 5.44 29.50
C HIS A 110 -9.05 5.37 28.93
N ASN A 111 -9.25 5.66 27.64
CA ASN A 111 -10.53 5.68 26.96
C ASN A 111 -10.43 5.23 25.49
N PRO A 112 -10.26 3.93 25.23
CA PRO A 112 -10.01 3.40 23.89
C PRO A 112 -11.20 3.50 22.93
N LYS A 113 -12.41 3.82 23.41
CA LYS A 113 -13.58 4.07 22.55
C LYS A 113 -13.47 5.39 21.79
N LYS A 114 -12.68 6.35 22.29
CA LYS A 114 -12.63 7.73 21.75
C LYS A 114 -11.70 7.92 20.54
N ILE A 115 -10.79 6.98 20.28
CA ILE A 115 -9.75 7.11 19.23
C ILE A 115 -9.83 5.95 18.22
N ALA A 116 -10.98 5.28 18.14
CA ALA A 116 -11.08 4.01 17.43
C ALA A 116 -10.85 4.13 15.93
N GLU A 117 -11.49 5.08 15.23
CA GLU A 117 -11.58 5.06 13.76
C GLU A 117 -10.29 5.45 12.99
N PRO A 118 -9.59 6.56 13.30
CA PRO A 118 -8.40 6.94 12.52
C PRO A 118 -7.22 5.97 12.70
N PHE A 119 -7.26 5.13 13.74
CA PHE A 119 -6.22 4.17 14.07
C PHE A 119 -6.46 2.77 13.45
N VAL A 120 -7.49 2.60 12.60
CA VAL A 120 -7.79 1.32 11.93
C VAL A 120 -7.11 1.26 10.57
N SER A 121 -6.09 0.40 10.46
CA SER A 121 -5.56 -0.02 9.17
C SER A 121 -6.42 -1.13 8.56
N LYS A 122 -6.40 -1.21 7.22
CA LYS A 122 -6.94 -2.33 6.44
C LYS A 122 -5.85 -2.85 5.52
N ALA A 123 -5.67 -4.17 5.46
CA ALA A 123 -4.81 -4.75 4.44
C ALA A 123 -5.51 -4.63 3.08
N LYS A 124 -4.90 -3.91 2.16
CA LYS A 124 -5.43 -3.66 0.82
C LYS A 124 -4.43 -4.12 -0.23
N ARG A 125 -4.96 -4.70 -1.31
CA ARG A 125 -4.21 -5.12 -2.49
C ARG A 125 -4.57 -4.21 -3.65
N TYR A 126 -3.55 -3.58 -4.22
CA TYR A 126 -3.65 -2.84 -5.46
C TYR A 126 -3.06 -3.68 -6.58
N VAL A 127 -3.75 -3.76 -7.72
CA VAL A 127 -3.26 -4.42 -8.92
C VAL A 127 -3.06 -3.35 -10.00
N ILE A 128 -1.79 -3.12 -10.36
CA ILE A 128 -1.35 -2.03 -11.22
C ILE A 128 -0.97 -2.60 -12.60
N PRO A 129 -1.70 -2.29 -13.68
CA PRO A 129 -1.40 -2.84 -15.01
C PRO A 129 -0.12 -2.21 -15.59
N LEU A 130 0.82 -3.04 -16.06
CA LEU A 130 2.08 -2.57 -16.65
C LEU A 130 1.96 -2.26 -18.15
N SER A 131 1.12 -3.00 -18.89
CA SER A 131 0.78 -2.64 -20.27
C SER A 131 -0.55 -1.91 -20.32
N VAL A 132 -0.46 -0.61 -20.61
CA VAL A 132 -1.60 0.28 -20.82
C VAL A 132 -1.68 0.71 -22.30
N ALA A 133 -0.85 0.13 -23.16
CA ALA A 133 -0.77 0.49 -24.57
C ALA A 133 -1.97 -0.04 -25.38
N GLY A 134 -2.56 0.84 -26.20
CA GLY A 134 -3.67 0.54 -27.11
C GLY A 134 -4.87 1.48 -26.96
N GLU A 135 -5.78 1.45 -27.93
CA GLU A 135 -7.09 2.15 -27.90
C GLU A 135 -8.08 1.48 -26.93
N LYS A 136 -7.64 1.14 -25.72
CA LYS A 136 -8.55 0.61 -24.70
C LYS A 136 -9.54 1.69 -24.27
N LYS A 137 -10.82 1.32 -24.21
CA LYS A 137 -11.93 2.22 -23.88
C LYS A 137 -11.80 2.71 -22.43
N VAL A 138 -12.28 3.93 -22.17
CA VAL A 138 -12.22 4.62 -20.85
C VAL A 138 -12.86 3.79 -19.72
N ASP A 139 -13.78 2.86 -20.04
CA ASP A 139 -14.53 2.06 -19.06
C ASP A 139 -14.13 0.58 -18.97
N GLU A 140 -13.04 0.17 -19.63
CA GLU A 140 -12.53 -1.22 -19.53
C GLU A 140 -11.68 -1.38 -18.27
N ASN A 141 -12.01 -2.36 -17.42
CA ASN A 141 -11.14 -2.73 -16.30
C ASN A 141 -9.84 -3.33 -16.86
N LEU A 142 -8.73 -2.68 -16.56
CA LEU A 142 -7.40 -3.09 -17.01
C LEU A 142 -6.81 -4.22 -16.16
N VAL A 143 -7.39 -4.51 -14.99
CA VAL A 143 -7.00 -5.67 -14.18
C VAL A 143 -7.62 -6.93 -14.80
N THR A 144 -6.77 -7.81 -15.33
CA THR A 144 -7.20 -9.07 -15.97
C THR A 144 -6.94 -10.31 -15.11
N LEU A 145 -6.41 -10.15 -13.90
CA LEU A 145 -6.16 -11.25 -12.98
C LEU A 145 -7.51 -11.85 -12.52
N SER A 146 -7.74 -13.13 -12.79
CA SER A 146 -9.00 -13.81 -12.46
C SER A 146 -9.20 -14.02 -10.95
N ASN A 147 -8.14 -13.83 -10.18
CA ASN A 147 -8.05 -14.05 -8.75
C ASN A 147 -7.88 -12.69 -8.01
N SER A 148 -8.58 -11.66 -8.48
CA SER A 148 -8.51 -10.33 -7.89
C SER A 148 -9.81 -9.58 -8.15
N GLU A 149 -10.36 -8.96 -7.11
CA GLU A 149 -11.47 -8.02 -7.19
C GLU A 149 -11.00 -6.58 -7.39
N ALA A 150 -9.68 -6.32 -7.35
CA ALA A 150 -9.11 -5.00 -7.62
C ALA A 150 -9.40 -4.58 -9.07
N THR A 151 -9.53 -3.27 -9.29
CA THR A 151 -9.82 -2.71 -10.61
C THR A 151 -8.91 -1.55 -10.95
N ALA A 152 -8.69 -1.30 -12.23
CA ALA A 152 -7.92 -0.16 -12.72
C ALA A 152 -8.55 0.39 -14.00
N TYR A 153 -8.85 1.68 -14.02
CA TYR A 153 -9.56 2.33 -15.14
C TYR A 153 -8.80 3.53 -15.67
N LYS A 154 -8.74 3.67 -16.99
CA LYS A 154 -8.14 4.84 -17.64
C LYS A 154 -9.04 6.05 -17.48
N GLN A 155 -8.45 7.15 -17.01
CA GLN A 155 -9.14 8.42 -16.82
C GLN A 155 -9.03 9.31 -18.08
N PRO A 156 -9.89 10.33 -18.24
CA PRO A 156 -9.83 11.26 -19.37
C PRO A 156 -8.49 12.00 -19.53
N ASP A 157 -7.77 12.22 -18.43
CA ASP A 157 -6.45 12.86 -18.42
C ASP A 157 -5.30 11.89 -18.76
N GLY A 158 -5.62 10.62 -19.05
CA GLY A 158 -4.65 9.57 -19.36
C GLY A 158 -4.08 8.84 -18.15
N SER A 159 -4.40 9.26 -16.92
CA SER A 159 -4.00 8.53 -15.71
C SER A 159 -4.78 7.22 -15.52
N ILE A 160 -4.28 6.33 -14.68
CA ILE A 160 -4.89 5.04 -14.36
C ILE A 160 -5.34 5.05 -12.91
N TYR A 161 -6.66 5.06 -12.71
CA TYR A 161 -7.27 5.07 -11.39
C TYR A 161 -7.43 3.65 -10.87
N CYS A 162 -6.69 3.31 -9.82
CA CYS A 162 -6.60 1.98 -9.23
C CYS A 162 -7.49 1.90 -7.98
N ASN A 163 -8.46 0.99 -7.99
CA ASN A 163 -9.23 0.62 -6.80
C ASN A 163 -8.66 -0.67 -6.20
N PRO A 164 -8.43 -0.70 -4.88
CA PRO A 164 -7.93 -1.89 -4.23
C PRO A 164 -9.05 -2.89 -3.94
N GLU A 165 -8.67 -4.15 -3.77
CA GLU A 165 -9.46 -5.11 -2.99
C GLU A 165 -8.99 -5.14 -1.53
N ILE A 166 -9.87 -5.58 -0.62
CA ILE A 166 -9.59 -5.63 0.82
C ILE A 166 -9.26 -7.08 1.20
N LEU A 167 -7.99 -7.34 1.54
CA LEU A 167 -7.50 -8.68 1.87
C LEU A 167 -8.12 -9.25 3.16
N THR A 168 -8.50 -8.37 4.08
CA THR A 168 -9.07 -8.70 5.39
C THR A 168 -10.56 -8.36 5.49
N ALA A 169 -11.30 -8.34 4.37
CA ALA A 169 -12.69 -7.85 4.35
C ALA A 169 -13.64 -8.60 5.29
N SER A 170 -13.43 -9.91 5.48
CA SER A 170 -14.19 -10.73 6.44
C SER A 170 -13.67 -10.69 7.87
N ASP A 171 -12.47 -10.14 8.06
CA ASP A 171 -11.78 -10.24 9.33
C ASP A 171 -12.05 -9.00 10.16
N PRO A 172 -12.42 -9.14 11.43
CA PRO A 172 -12.63 -8.01 12.31
C PRO A 172 -11.29 -7.41 12.76
N TRP A 173 -10.19 -7.61 12.02
CA TRP A 173 -8.83 -7.30 12.46
C TRP A 173 -8.24 -6.16 11.64
N ALA A 174 -7.59 -5.23 12.33
CA ALA A 174 -6.81 -4.14 11.75
C ALA A 174 -5.32 -4.49 11.81
N PRO A 175 -4.72 -5.04 10.74
CA PRO A 175 -3.34 -5.52 10.75
C PRO A 175 -2.33 -4.39 10.60
N GLU A 176 -1.24 -4.47 11.35
CA GLU A 176 -0.09 -3.59 11.22
C GLU A 176 1.23 -4.30 11.55
N LEU A 177 2.35 -3.63 11.29
CA LEU A 177 3.70 -4.18 11.38
C LEU A 177 3.80 -5.53 10.62
N PRO A 178 3.37 -5.58 9.33
CA PRO A 178 3.31 -6.83 8.60
C PRO A 178 4.70 -7.44 8.39
N ARG A 179 4.72 -8.77 8.39
CA ARG A 179 5.84 -9.66 8.13
C ARG A 179 5.40 -10.78 7.18
N ILE A 180 6.35 -11.30 6.41
CA ILE A 180 6.16 -12.45 5.52
C ILE A 180 7.34 -13.42 5.71
N ASN A 181 7.26 -14.61 5.12
CA ASN A 181 8.48 -15.34 4.79
C ASN A 181 9.22 -14.57 3.69
N TYR A 182 10.37 -13.99 4.03
CA TYR A 182 11.11 -13.10 3.12
C TYR A 182 11.79 -13.81 1.94
N ASP A 183 11.84 -15.15 1.92
CA ASP A 183 12.21 -15.91 0.71
C ASP A 183 11.25 -15.65 -0.47
N TYR A 184 10.03 -15.18 -0.14
CA TYR A 184 8.97 -14.77 -1.06
C TYR A 184 8.85 -13.24 -1.21
N ASN A 185 9.78 -12.46 -0.64
CA ASN A 185 9.77 -11.01 -0.84
C ASN A 185 9.99 -10.68 -2.32
N GLY A 186 9.13 -9.84 -2.89
CA GLY A 186 9.18 -9.54 -4.32
C GLY A 186 8.55 -10.60 -5.23
N LYS A 187 8.03 -11.69 -4.66
CA LYS A 187 7.48 -12.86 -5.37
C LYS A 187 6.04 -13.14 -4.93
N LYS A 188 5.29 -13.85 -5.78
CA LYS A 188 3.94 -14.31 -5.45
C LYS A 188 3.98 -15.12 -4.15
N TYR A 189 3.06 -14.81 -3.25
CA TYR A 189 3.06 -15.32 -1.88
C TYR A 189 1.62 -15.58 -1.40
N LYS A 190 1.48 -16.30 -0.29
CA LYS A 190 0.17 -16.76 0.20
C LYS A 190 -0.17 -16.30 1.63
N TYR A 191 0.82 -15.89 2.43
CA TYR A 191 0.61 -15.59 3.84
C TYR A 191 1.36 -14.34 4.25
N PHE A 192 0.72 -13.50 5.06
CA PHE A 192 1.42 -12.51 5.87
C PHE A 192 1.00 -12.64 7.34
N TYR A 193 1.86 -12.14 8.21
CA TYR A 193 1.70 -12.12 9.65
C TYR A 193 1.72 -10.67 10.10
N ALA A 194 0.85 -10.28 11.02
CA ALA A 194 0.80 -8.90 11.49
C ALA A 194 0.42 -8.86 12.97
N MET A 195 0.80 -7.78 13.65
CA MET A 195 0.13 -7.40 14.88
C MET A 195 -1.25 -6.90 14.50
N ALA A 196 -2.30 -7.47 15.07
CA ALA A 196 -3.66 -7.04 14.76
C ALA A 196 -4.45 -6.71 16.02
N ARG A 197 -5.32 -5.71 15.88
CA ARG A 197 -6.33 -5.36 16.89
C ARG A 197 -7.72 -5.59 16.32
N LYS A 198 -8.67 -6.00 17.16
CA LYS A 198 -10.06 -6.18 16.72
C LYS A 198 -10.69 -4.81 16.46
N ALA A 199 -11.22 -4.58 15.28
CA ALA A 199 -11.77 -3.32 14.79
C ALA A 199 -13.13 -2.95 15.39
N THR A 200 -13.88 -3.93 15.93
CA THR A 200 -15.30 -3.76 16.32
C THR A 200 -15.64 -3.98 17.80
N LEU A 201 -14.69 -4.25 18.71
CA LEU A 201 -15.04 -4.51 20.11
C LEU A 201 -14.58 -3.46 21.11
N GLU A 202 -15.57 -3.04 21.91
CA GLU A 202 -15.43 -2.53 23.26
C GLU A 202 -14.42 -3.37 24.04
N MET A 203 -13.51 -2.69 24.74
CA MET A 203 -12.43 -3.31 25.53
C MET A 203 -12.83 -4.60 26.21
N THR A 204 -12.17 -5.70 25.86
CA THR A 204 -11.77 -6.72 26.84
C THR A 204 -10.50 -7.39 26.32
N HIS A 205 -9.39 -7.15 27.03
CA HIS A 205 -8.05 -7.76 26.89
C HIS A 205 -7.14 -7.27 25.75
N ARG A 206 -6.27 -6.32 26.11
CA ARG A 206 -4.79 -6.30 26.02
C ARG A 206 -4.02 -7.31 25.13
N CYS A 207 -4.49 -7.69 23.95
CA CYS A 207 -3.69 -8.52 23.04
C CYS A 207 -3.62 -7.91 21.65
N PHE A 208 -2.45 -7.39 21.30
CA PHE A 208 -2.00 -7.47 19.92
C PHE A 208 -1.72 -8.96 19.67
N ASP A 209 -2.57 -9.61 18.89
CA ASP A 209 -2.31 -10.99 18.50
C ASP A 209 -1.48 -10.99 17.21
N CYS A 210 -0.52 -11.92 17.14
CA CYS A 210 0.13 -12.23 15.87
C CYS A 210 -0.79 -13.16 15.10
N ILE A 211 -1.46 -12.60 14.08
CA ILE A 211 -2.46 -13.33 13.29
C ILE A 211 -1.88 -13.62 11.91
N SER A 212 -2.03 -14.87 11.47
CA SER A 212 -1.78 -15.24 10.08
C SER A 212 -2.97 -14.85 9.23
N PHE A 213 -2.75 -14.00 8.24
CA PHE A 213 -3.75 -13.62 7.27
C PHE A 213 -3.49 -14.36 5.96
N ILE A 214 -4.57 -14.86 5.36
CA ILE A 214 -4.57 -15.42 4.02
C ILE A 214 -5.19 -14.35 3.13
N PRO A 215 -4.41 -13.64 2.29
CA PRO A 215 -4.96 -12.77 1.26
C PRO A 215 -6.01 -13.55 0.47
N ARG A 216 -7.22 -13.00 0.35
CA ARG A 216 -8.25 -13.60 -0.49
C ARG A 216 -7.70 -13.80 -1.91
N ARG A 217 -8.13 -14.91 -2.51
CA ARG A 217 -7.49 -15.49 -3.68
C ARG A 217 -7.69 -14.65 -4.91
#